data_AF-A0A7S1ETC9-F1
#
_entry.id   AF-A0A7S1ETC9-F1
#
_cell.length_a   1.000
_cell.length_b   1.000
_cell.length_c   1.000
_cell.angle_alpha   90.00
_cell.angle_beta   90.00
_cell.angle_gamma   90.00
#
_symmetry.space_group_name_H-M   'P 1'
#
loop_
_entity.id
_entity.type
_entity.pdbx_description
1 polymer ?
#
loop_
_entity_poly.entity_id
_entity_poly.type
_entity_poly.pdbx_seq_one_letter_code
_entity_poly.pdbx_strand_id
1 'polypeptide(L)'
;VGVEWLGFKGTWTFYIVVLLSARLLLGTVLGLESYLAWTFVNVGHAVVTFFAFHWIKGSPFVTMWNQDWDSLTWWEQLDFRKQATPNRKFCMVVVFSLFLMAYETTPFDRTYLFIHLINLIAFVVMVIAKLPAMDKVRIFGINK
;
A
#
# COMPACT_ATOMS: atom_id res chain seq x y z
N VAL A 1 -2.64 -19.35 -2.12
CA VAL A 1 -1.17 -19.49 -1.95
C VAL A 1 -0.66 -18.27 -1.22
N GLY A 2 0.09 -18.44 -0.13
CA GLY A 2 0.96 -17.45 0.53
C GLY A 2 0.36 -16.16 1.10
N VAL A 3 -0.43 -15.44 0.31
CA VAL A 3 -0.94 -14.08 0.58
C VAL A 3 -2.40 -14.06 1.06
N GLU A 4 -2.97 -15.23 1.34
CA GLU A 4 -4.38 -15.39 1.78
C GLU A 4 -4.64 -14.82 3.18
N TRP A 5 -3.58 -14.55 3.95
CA TRP A 5 -3.68 -13.95 5.28
C TRP A 5 -4.45 -12.62 5.29
N LEU A 6 -4.46 -11.89 4.17
CA LEU A 6 -5.24 -10.64 4.02
C LEU A 6 -6.76 -10.88 4.11
N GLY A 7 -7.23 -12.08 3.78
CA GLY A 7 -8.63 -12.49 3.87
C GLY A 7 -9.05 -13.11 5.20
N PHE A 8 -8.13 -13.29 6.16
CA PHE A 8 -8.48 -13.84 7.47
C PHE A 8 -9.27 -12.84 8.32
N LYS A 9 -10.12 -13.38 9.21
CA LYS A 9 -10.96 -12.58 10.11
C LYS A 9 -10.07 -11.69 10.98
N GLY A 10 -10.40 -10.39 11.02
CA GLY A 10 -9.68 -9.40 11.82
C GLY A 10 -8.44 -8.79 11.15
N THR A 11 -7.97 -9.31 10.01
CA THR A 11 -6.77 -8.77 9.35
C THR A 11 -6.93 -7.31 8.93
N TRP A 12 -8.08 -6.93 8.35
CA TRP A 12 -8.32 -5.54 7.95
C TRP A 12 -8.39 -4.59 9.15
N THR A 13 -9.01 -5.04 10.25
CA THR A 13 -9.07 -4.27 11.49
C THR A 13 -7.67 -4.08 12.06
N PHE A 14 -6.88 -5.14 12.15
CA PHE A 14 -5.49 -5.07 12.59
C PHE A 14 -4.68 -4.11 11.70
N TYR A 15 -4.85 -4.18 10.39
CA TYR A 15 -4.19 -3.30 9.43
C TYR A 15 -4.50 -1.82 9.71
N ILE A 16 -5.78 -1.48 9.90
CA ILE A 16 -6.21 -0.12 10.23
C ILE A 16 -5.62 0.32 11.58
N VAL A 17 -5.64 -0.55 12.60
CA VAL A 17 -5.06 -0.26 13.92
C VAL A 17 -3.56 0.04 13.81
N VAL A 18 -2.82 -0.70 13.00
CA VAL A 18 -1.38 -0.45 12.78
C VAL A 18 -1.16 0.94 12.16
N LEU A 19 -1.94 1.31 11.13
CA LEU A 19 -1.83 2.62 10.49
C LEU A 19 -2.16 3.77 11.46
N LEU A 20 -3.24 3.64 12.24
CA LEU A 20 -3.64 4.63 13.22
C LEU A 20 -2.62 4.73 14.36
N SER A 21 -2.07 3.60 14.81
CA SER A 21 -1.01 3.57 15.82
C SER A 21 0.25 4.26 15.32
N ALA A 22 0.67 4.00 14.07
CA ALA A 22 1.79 4.71 13.45
C ALA A 22 1.53 6.23 13.40
N ARG A 23 0.33 6.64 12.99
CA ARG A 23 -0.06 8.06 12.99
C ARG A 23 0.00 8.68 14.38
N LEU A 24 -0.50 7.98 15.40
CA LEU A 24 -0.50 8.47 16.79
C LEU A 24 0.91 8.60 17.33
N LEU A 25 1.77 7.59 17.12
CA LEU A 25 3.18 7.61 17.54
C LEU A 25 3.92 8.81 16.93
N LEU A 26 3.76 9.03 15.62
CA LEU A 26 4.39 10.16 14.92
C LEU A 26 3.94 11.52 15.47
N GLY A 27 2.65 11.67 15.79
CA GLY A 27 2.13 12.95 16.30
C GLY A 27 2.42 13.19 17.79
N THR A 28 2.38 12.14 18.61
CA THR A 28 2.45 12.26 20.08
C THR A 28 3.87 12.08 20.60
N VAL A 29 4.56 11.01 20.18
CA VAL A 29 5.90 10.67 20.69
C VAL A 29 6.96 11.49 19.97
N LEU A 30 6.84 11.66 18.65
CA LEU A 30 7.79 12.46 17.87
C LEU A 30 7.38 13.93 17.72
N GLY A 31 6.20 14.31 18.20
CA GLY A 31 5.72 15.71 18.18
C GLY A 31 5.53 16.29 16.78
N LEU A 32 5.34 15.45 15.75
CA LEU A 32 5.18 15.95 14.39
C LEU A 32 3.84 16.65 14.21
N GLU A 33 3.85 17.74 13.44
CA GLU A 33 2.64 18.40 12.98
C GLU A 33 1.74 17.43 12.20
N SER A 34 0.43 17.69 12.23
CA SER A 34 -0.56 16.74 11.74
C SER A 34 -0.34 16.36 10.27
N TYR A 35 0.01 17.34 9.43
CA TYR A 35 0.28 17.12 8.01
C TYR A 35 1.52 16.27 7.75
N LEU A 36 2.59 16.47 8.54
CA LEU A 36 3.81 15.66 8.45
C LEU A 36 3.52 14.23 8.86
N ALA A 37 2.85 14.04 9.98
CA ALA A 37 2.54 12.72 10.49
C ALA A 37 1.68 11.91 9.49
N TRP A 38 0.67 12.52 8.86
CA TRP A 38 -0.10 11.85 7.81
C TRP A 38 0.70 11.62 6.52
N THR A 39 1.57 12.56 6.13
CA THR A 39 2.48 12.39 4.99
C THR A 39 3.42 11.20 5.18
N PHE A 40 4.02 11.07 6.37
CA PHE A 40 4.89 9.92 6.69
C PHE A 40 4.13 8.60 6.66
N VAL A 41 2.90 8.55 7.18
CA VAL A 41 2.07 7.33 7.10
C VAL A 41 1.71 7.01 5.66
N ASN A 42 1.30 7.99 4.86
CA ASN A 42 0.93 7.79 3.46
C ASN A 42 2.11 7.31 2.59
N VAL A 43 3.24 8.02 2.64
CA VAL A 43 4.45 7.69 1.87
C VAL A 43 5.08 6.40 2.38
N GLY A 44 5.19 6.21 3.70
CA GLY A 44 5.73 4.99 4.29
C GLY A 44 4.90 3.76 3.93
N HIS A 45 3.57 3.88 4.00
CA HIS A 45 2.67 2.84 3.53
C HIS A 45 2.87 2.54 2.04
N ALA A 46 2.97 3.56 1.19
CA ALA A 46 3.21 3.39 -0.24
C ALA A 46 4.51 2.61 -0.49
N VAL A 47 5.63 3.00 0.14
CA VAL A 47 6.92 2.32 -0.03
C VAL A 47 6.86 0.87 0.43
N VAL A 48 6.40 0.62 1.67
CA VAL A 48 6.35 -0.72 2.26
C VAL A 48 5.45 -1.64 1.44
N THR A 49 4.24 -1.16 1.09
CA THR A 49 3.28 -1.99 0.36
C THR A 49 3.63 -2.14 -1.12
N PHE A 50 4.28 -1.16 -1.75
CA PHE A 50 4.81 -1.33 -3.10
C PHE A 50 5.86 -2.43 -3.12
N PHE A 51 6.82 -2.39 -2.20
CA PHE A 51 7.85 -3.42 -2.11
C PHE A 51 7.23 -4.80 -1.84
N ALA A 52 6.40 -4.92 -0.81
CA ALA A 52 5.80 -6.19 -0.43
C ALA A 52 4.88 -6.77 -1.52
N PHE A 53 3.97 -5.97 -2.08
CA PHE A 53 2.95 -6.47 -2.99
C PHE A 53 3.37 -6.50 -4.46
N HIS A 54 4.24 -5.59 -4.89
CA HIS A 54 4.55 -5.40 -6.32
C HIS A 54 6.00 -5.70 -6.68
N TRP A 55 6.89 -5.89 -5.71
CA TRP A 55 8.29 -6.27 -5.96
C TRP A 55 8.59 -7.71 -5.58
N ILE A 56 8.21 -8.13 -4.37
CA ILE A 56 8.45 -9.51 -3.89
C ILE A 56 7.62 -10.49 -4.71
N LYS A 57 8.27 -11.57 -5.16
CA LYS A 57 7.68 -12.70 -5.87
C LYS A 57 7.72 -13.99 -5.05
N GLY A 58 6.96 -14.99 -5.48
CA GLY A 58 6.88 -16.29 -4.84
C GLY A 58 6.16 -16.24 -3.50
N SER A 59 6.30 -17.30 -2.71
CA SER A 59 5.48 -17.47 -1.50
C SER A 59 6.14 -16.84 -0.26
N PRO A 60 5.43 -16.01 0.52
CA PRO A 60 5.94 -15.46 1.79
C PRO A 60 6.30 -16.53 2.83
N PHE A 61 5.66 -17.69 2.76
CA PHE A 61 5.80 -18.77 3.74
C PHE A 61 6.09 -20.09 3.04
N VAL A 62 7.13 -20.78 3.49
CA VAL A 62 7.57 -22.09 2.94
C VAL A 62 6.46 -23.14 3.01
N THR A 63 5.65 -23.11 4.07
CA THR A 63 4.53 -24.05 4.26
C THR A 63 3.39 -23.86 3.27
N MET A 64 3.34 -22.73 2.58
CA MET A 64 2.32 -22.39 1.58
C MET A 64 2.92 -22.24 0.18
N TRP A 65 4.11 -22.80 -0.05
CA TRP A 65 4.84 -22.68 -1.30
C TRP A 65 4.17 -23.44 -2.45
N ASN A 66 4.14 -22.81 -3.62
CA ASN A 66 3.72 -23.44 -4.87
C ASN A 66 4.58 -22.87 -6.02
N GLN A 67 5.33 -23.75 -6.68
CA GLN A 67 6.26 -23.42 -7.75
C GLN A 67 5.61 -22.67 -8.93
N ASP A 68 4.34 -22.93 -9.22
CA ASP A 68 3.62 -22.27 -10.33
C ASP A 68 3.46 -20.75 -10.12
N TRP A 69 3.65 -20.28 -8.88
CA TRP A 69 3.41 -18.90 -8.45
C TRP A 69 4.72 -18.13 -8.20
N ASP A 70 5.89 -18.77 -8.37
CA ASP A 70 7.20 -18.17 -8.07
C ASP A 70 7.56 -16.98 -8.96
N SER A 71 6.97 -16.90 -10.17
CA SER A 71 7.15 -15.76 -11.07
C SER A 71 6.22 -14.56 -10.77
N LEU A 72 5.23 -14.76 -9.89
CA LEU A 72 4.17 -13.79 -9.62
C LEU A 72 4.47 -12.97 -8.36
N THR A 73 4.14 -11.69 -8.39
CA THR A 73 4.21 -10.82 -7.21
C THR A 73 3.06 -11.12 -6.25
N TRP A 74 3.21 -10.78 -4.96
CA TRP A 74 2.15 -11.02 -3.98
C TRP A 74 0.80 -10.39 -4.34
N TRP A 75 0.81 -9.23 -5.00
CA TRP A 75 -0.41 -8.61 -5.53
C TRP A 75 -1.06 -9.45 -6.63
N GLU A 76 -0.27 -10.01 -7.53
CA GLU A 76 -0.77 -10.88 -8.59
C GLU A 76 -1.37 -12.14 -7.97
N GLN A 77 -0.71 -12.73 -6.97
CA GLN A 77 -1.17 -13.95 -6.30
C GLN A 77 -2.48 -13.76 -5.50
N LEU A 78 -2.77 -12.55 -5.04
CA LEU A 78 -3.89 -12.25 -4.15
C LEU A 78 -5.24 -12.72 -4.73
N ASP A 79 -6.04 -13.35 -3.86
CA ASP A 79 -7.36 -13.91 -4.16
C ASP A 79 -7.40 -14.80 -5.40
N PHE A 80 -6.36 -15.62 -5.57
CA PHE A 80 -6.20 -16.51 -6.72
C PHE A 80 -6.24 -15.74 -8.06
N ARG A 81 -5.60 -14.57 -8.09
CA ARG A 81 -5.54 -13.66 -9.25
C ARG A 81 -6.89 -13.06 -9.66
N LYS A 82 -7.98 -13.28 -8.90
CA LYS A 82 -9.28 -12.66 -9.19
C LYS A 82 -9.20 -11.16 -8.97
N GLN A 83 -9.72 -10.40 -9.93
CA GLN A 83 -9.76 -8.95 -9.88
C GLN A 83 -11.04 -8.46 -9.15
N ALA A 84 -11.03 -7.20 -8.70
CA ALA A 84 -12.18 -6.53 -8.06
C ALA A 84 -12.77 -7.25 -6.83
N THR A 85 -11.96 -8.04 -6.14
CA THR A 85 -12.32 -8.72 -4.89
C THR A 85 -12.40 -7.76 -3.70
N PRO A 86 -13.07 -8.14 -2.59
CA PRO A 86 -13.10 -7.34 -1.38
C PRO A 86 -11.72 -6.94 -0.84
N ASN A 87 -10.74 -7.87 -0.83
CA ASN A 87 -9.38 -7.56 -0.34
C ASN A 87 -8.67 -6.53 -1.23
N ARG A 88 -8.79 -6.65 -2.56
CA ARG A 88 -8.21 -5.66 -3.48
C ARG A 88 -8.86 -4.29 -3.33
N LYS A 89 -10.19 -4.25 -3.18
CA LYS A 89 -10.94 -3.01 -2.91
C LYS A 89 -10.52 -2.40 -1.57
N PHE A 90 -10.36 -3.20 -0.52
CA PHE A 90 -9.85 -2.74 0.77
C PHE A 90 -8.47 -2.08 0.63
N CYS A 91 -7.50 -2.74 -0.03
CA CYS A 91 -6.19 -2.15 -0.26
C CYS A 91 -6.26 -0.84 -1.06
N MET A 92 -7.17 -0.72 -2.01
CA MET A 92 -7.39 0.51 -2.77
C MET A 92 -7.97 1.61 -1.88
N VAL A 93 -9.03 1.31 -1.12
CA VAL A 93 -9.66 2.26 -0.19
C VAL A 93 -8.67 2.79 0.84
N VAL A 94 -7.76 1.95 1.36
CA VAL A 94 -6.71 2.39 2.26
C VAL A 94 -5.79 3.43 1.59
N VAL A 95 -5.34 3.18 0.35
CA VAL A 95 -4.49 4.12 -0.41
C VAL A 95 -5.21 5.46 -0.60
N PHE A 96 -6.49 5.45 -0.97
CA PHE A 96 -7.29 6.67 -1.11
C PHE A 96 -7.46 7.39 0.23
N SER A 97 -7.77 6.67 1.30
CA SER A 97 -8.01 7.25 2.62
C SER A 97 -6.74 7.93 3.15
N LEU A 98 -5.58 7.28 3.03
CA LEU A 98 -4.31 7.86 3.48
C LEU A 98 -3.92 9.10 2.69
N PHE A 99 -4.12 9.09 1.37
CA PHE A 99 -3.89 10.27 0.54
C PHE A 99 -4.82 11.42 0.93
N LEU A 100 -6.11 11.17 1.10
CA LEU A 100 -7.08 12.19 1.50
C LEU A 100 -6.76 12.79 2.87
N MET A 101 -6.38 11.97 3.85
CA MET A 101 -5.97 12.47 5.18
C MET A 101 -4.70 13.33 5.09
N ALA A 102 -3.71 12.92 4.29
CA ALA A 102 -2.49 13.70 4.10
C ALA A 102 -2.76 15.02 3.35
N TYR A 103 -3.63 14.99 2.34
CA TYR A 103 -4.04 16.16 1.58
C TYR A 103 -4.81 17.16 2.45
N GLU A 104 -5.87 16.70 3.13
CA GLU A 104 -6.75 17.54 3.96
C GLU A 104 -6.00 18.22 5.11
N THR A 105 -5.03 17.53 5.71
CA THR A 105 -4.25 18.11 6.82
C THR A 105 -3.13 19.04 6.37
N THR A 106 -2.71 18.98 5.10
CA THR A 106 -1.63 19.85 4.57
C THR A 106 -2.19 21.23 4.24
N PRO A 107 -1.64 22.33 4.80
CA PRO A 107 -2.14 23.67 4.52
C PRO A 107 -2.15 24.03 3.02
N PHE A 108 -3.16 24.78 2.60
CA PHE A 108 -3.30 25.26 1.22
C PHE A 108 -2.50 26.56 1.02
N ASP A 109 -1.18 26.45 1.05
CA ASP A 109 -0.23 27.53 0.80
C ASP A 109 0.89 27.02 -0.13
N ARG A 110 1.44 27.90 -0.98
CA ARG A 110 2.53 27.58 -1.93
C ARG A 110 3.76 26.98 -1.25
N THR A 111 4.00 27.34 0.01
CA THR A 111 5.09 26.81 0.84
C THR A 111 5.01 25.29 1.00
N TYR A 112 3.80 24.71 0.99
CA TYR A 112 3.57 23.27 1.17
C TYR A 112 3.39 22.52 -0.15
N LEU A 113 3.61 23.16 -1.30
CA LEU A 113 3.41 22.54 -2.62
C LEU A 113 4.20 21.24 -2.78
N PHE A 114 5.43 21.19 -2.25
CA PHE A 114 6.25 19.98 -2.28
C PHE A 114 5.60 18.81 -1.53
N ILE A 115 4.92 19.09 -0.41
CA ILE A 115 4.27 18.07 0.41
C ILE A 115 2.98 17.56 -0.24
N HIS A 116 2.23 18.44 -0.90
CA HIS A 116 1.12 18.01 -1.76
C HIS A 116 1.61 17.11 -2.90
N LEU A 117 2.73 17.48 -3.55
CA LEU A 117 3.28 16.73 -4.66
C LEU A 117 3.77 15.33 -4.26
N ILE A 118 4.50 15.20 -3.15
CA ILE A 118 4.99 13.88 -2.70
C ILE A 118 3.84 12.93 -2.33
N ASN A 119 2.80 13.44 -1.67
CA ASN A 119 1.60 12.66 -1.34
C ASN A 119 0.85 12.23 -2.60
N LEU A 120 0.73 13.12 -3.60
CA LEU A 120 0.10 12.83 -4.87
C LEU A 120 0.89 11.79 -5.68
N ILE A 121 2.22 11.90 -5.74
CA ILE A 121 3.07 10.92 -6.43
C ILE A 121 2.93 9.54 -5.79
N ALA A 122 3.01 9.47 -4.45
CA ALA A 122 2.81 8.21 -3.72
C ALA A 122 1.43 7.59 -4.03
N PHE A 123 0.37 8.40 -4.02
CA PHE A 123 -0.97 7.97 -4.38
C PHE A 123 -1.06 7.44 -5.81
N VAL A 124 -0.60 8.21 -6.80
CA VAL A 124 -0.68 7.85 -8.23
C VAL A 124 0.08 6.56 -8.51
N VAL A 125 1.30 6.42 -7.99
CA VAL A 125 2.10 5.19 -8.14
C VAL A 125 1.34 3.99 -7.59
N MET A 126 0.77 4.10 -6.40
CA MET A 126 0.04 3.00 -5.75
C MET A 126 -1.26 2.65 -6.45
N VAL A 127 -1.99 3.64 -6.97
CA VAL A 127 -3.20 3.43 -7.77
C VAL A 127 -2.85 2.69 -9.05
N ILE A 128 -1.88 3.19 -9.82
CA ILE A 128 -1.45 2.57 -11.08
C ILE A 128 -1.04 1.12 -10.83
N ALA A 129 -0.18 0.88 -9.84
CA ALA A 129 0.31 -0.47 -9.53
C ALA A 129 -0.82 -1.45 -9.17
N LYS A 130 -1.95 -0.97 -8.64
CA LYS A 130 -3.11 -1.80 -8.25
C LYS A 130 -4.14 -1.97 -9.36
N LEU A 131 -4.01 -1.32 -10.51
CA LEU A 131 -4.95 -1.48 -11.64
C LEU A 131 -4.87 -2.90 -12.24
N PRO A 132 -6.00 -3.49 -12.66
CA PRO A 132 -5.99 -4.77 -13.36
C PRO A 132 -5.12 -4.78 -14.62
N ALA A 133 -5.00 -3.64 -15.30
CA ALA A 133 -4.15 -3.48 -16.49
C ALA A 133 -2.65 -3.69 -16.21
N MET A 134 -2.22 -3.66 -14.95
CA MET A 134 -0.83 -3.89 -14.55
C MET A 134 -0.53 -5.35 -14.17
N ASP A 135 -1.52 -6.26 -14.24
CA ASP A 135 -1.28 -7.69 -13.95
C ASP A 135 -0.24 -8.26 -14.93
N LYS A 136 0.83 -8.85 -14.39
CA LYS A 136 1.99 -9.40 -15.12
C LYS A 136 2.76 -8.39 -15.98
N VAL A 137 2.45 -7.10 -15.90
CA VAL A 137 3.21 -6.07 -16.59
C VAL A 137 4.52 -5.82 -15.84
N ARG A 138 5.63 -5.83 -16.57
CA ARG A 138 6.97 -5.49 -16.08
C ARG A 138 7.47 -4.31 -16.91
N ILE A 139 7.33 -3.10 -16.38
CA ILE A 139 7.76 -1.88 -17.06
C ILE A 139 9.27 -2.00 -17.31
N PHE A 140 9.70 -1.81 -18.56
CA PHE A 140 11.09 -1.97 -19.02
C PHE A 140 11.72 -3.36 -18.78
N GLY A 141 10.92 -4.39 -18.48
CA GLY A 141 11.42 -5.74 -18.18
C GLY A 141 12.13 -5.87 -16.83
N ILE A 142 12.02 -4.87 -15.95
CA ILE A 142 12.53 -4.94 -14.58
C ILE A 142 11.77 -6.01 -13.81
N ASN A 143 12.49 -6.77 -12.96
CA ASN A 143 11.89 -7.84 -12.15
C ASN A 143 11.17 -8.90 -13.03
N LYS A 144 11.77 -9.27 -14.16
CA LYS A 144 11.38 -10.48 -14.93
C LYS A 144 11.82 -11.74 -14.19
#